data_AF-A0A4Q2XXR5-F1
#
_entry.id   AF-A0A4Q2XXR5-F1
#
_cell.length_a   1.000
_cell.length_b   1.000
_cell.length_c   1.000
_cell.angle_alpha   90.00
_cell.angle_beta   90.00
_cell.angle_gamma   90.00
#
_symmetry.space_group_name_H-M   'P 1'
#
loop_
_entity.id
_entity.type
_entity.pdbx_description
1 polymer ?
#
loop_
_entity_poly.entity_id
_entity_poly.type
_entity_poly.pdbx_seq_one_letter_code
_entity_poly.pdbx_strand_id
1 'polypeptide(L)'
;MLPVSAKELDPHAVAVLYNSAVPESKKLADTYRQARGIPEDNLIGLQMPVAQDISRDDYIAKIQNPLRAEFDKRSWWTRGK
;
A
#
# COMPACT_ATOMS: atom_id res chain seq x y z
N MET A 1 -21.17 25.46 6.29
CA MET A 1 -20.40 24.24 5.99
C MET A 1 -18.97 24.70 5.75
N LEU A 2 -18.04 24.39 6.66
CA LEU A 2 -16.65 24.85 6.53
C LEU A 2 -16.03 24.21 5.27
N PRO A 3 -15.32 24.98 4.42
CA PRO A 3 -14.62 24.40 3.29
C PRO A 3 -13.47 23.55 3.84
N VAL A 4 -13.49 22.26 3.57
CA VAL A 4 -12.33 21.40 3.83
C VAL A 4 -11.29 21.75 2.77
N SER A 5 -10.45 22.74 3.05
CA SER A 5 -9.26 23.04 2.24
C SER A 5 -8.04 22.40 2.90
N ALA A 6 -7.63 21.27 2.35
CA ALA A 6 -6.33 20.64 2.56
C ALA A 6 -6.12 19.69 1.36
N LYS A 7 -5.68 20.24 0.23
CA LYS A 7 -5.23 19.56 -1.00
C LYS A 7 -5.60 18.07 -1.04
N GLU A 8 -6.77 17.74 -1.57
CA GLU A 8 -7.20 16.36 -1.75
C GLU A 8 -6.06 15.58 -2.42
N LEU A 9 -5.59 14.50 -1.77
CA LEU A 9 -4.56 13.65 -2.37
C LEU A 9 -5.13 13.09 -3.67
N ASP A 10 -4.40 13.29 -4.77
CA ASP A 10 -4.73 12.65 -6.03
C ASP A 10 -4.79 11.13 -5.81
N PRO A 11 -5.94 10.47 -6.05
CA PRO A 11 -6.05 9.01 -5.87
C PRO A 11 -4.99 8.23 -6.67
N HIS A 12 -4.49 8.77 -7.78
CA HIS A 12 -3.40 8.17 -8.56
C HIS A 12 -2.05 8.20 -7.83
N ALA A 13 -1.87 9.09 -6.86
CA ALA A 13 -0.67 9.19 -6.03
C ALA A 13 -0.76 8.34 -4.74
N VAL A 14 -1.84 7.59 -4.52
CA VAL A 14 -2.06 6.77 -3.33
C VAL A 14 -1.94 5.29 -3.67
N ALA A 15 -1.01 4.58 -3.01
CA ALA A 15 -0.91 3.13 -3.06
C ALA A 15 -1.58 2.49 -1.82
N VAL A 16 -2.27 1.36 -2.02
CA VAL A 16 -2.90 0.59 -0.93
C VAL A 16 -2.19 -0.75 -0.79
N LEU A 17 -1.56 -0.96 0.36
CA LEU A 17 -0.87 -2.19 0.71
C LEU A 17 -1.81 -3.12 1.50
N TYR A 18 -1.90 -4.39 1.10
CA TYR A 18 -2.65 -5.43 1.81
C TYR A 18 -1.84 -6.71 2.00
N ASN A 19 -2.22 -7.50 3.01
CA ASN A 19 -1.59 -8.79 3.27
C ASN A 19 -2.21 -9.87 2.37
N SER A 20 -1.46 -10.36 1.38
CA SER A 20 -1.94 -11.39 0.46
C SER A 20 -2.12 -12.77 1.13
N ALA A 21 -1.53 -12.99 2.31
CA ALA A 21 -1.76 -14.19 3.11
C ALA A 21 -3.13 -14.22 3.80
N VAL A 22 -3.87 -13.09 3.81
CA VAL A 22 -5.18 -12.96 4.46
C VAL A 22 -6.21 -12.51 3.42
N PRO A 23 -7.08 -13.40 2.91
CA PRO A 23 -8.06 -13.06 1.88
C PRO A 23 -8.97 -11.87 2.23
N GLU A 24 -9.32 -11.71 3.50
CA GLU A 24 -10.13 -10.60 4.03
C GLU A 24 -9.41 -9.26 3.90
N SER A 25 -8.07 -9.25 4.03
CA SER A 25 -7.25 -8.04 3.88
C SER A 25 -7.37 -7.48 2.46
N LYS A 26 -7.39 -8.36 1.44
CA LYS A 26 -7.61 -7.94 0.04
C LYS A 26 -8.99 -7.29 -0.13
N LYS A 27 -10.05 -7.92 0.38
CA LYS A 27 -11.42 -7.39 0.27
C LYS A 27 -11.55 -6.00 0.91
N LEU A 28 -10.90 -5.81 2.06
CA LEU A 28 -10.89 -4.52 2.74
C LEU A 28 -10.13 -3.46 1.94
N ALA A 29 -8.97 -3.80 1.38
CA ALA A 29 -8.21 -2.91 0.51
C ALA A 29 -9.01 -2.49 -0.74
N ASP A 30 -9.71 -3.42 -1.38
CA ASP A 30 -10.60 -3.13 -2.50
C ASP A 30 -11.75 -2.18 -2.11
N THR A 31 -12.31 -2.34 -0.91
CA THR A 31 -13.36 -1.45 -0.39
C THR A 31 -12.84 -0.02 -0.25
N TYR A 32 -11.66 0.16 0.36
CA TYR A 32 -11.03 1.49 0.50
C TYR A 32 -10.65 2.10 -0.85
N ARG A 33 -10.14 1.28 -1.77
CA ARG A 33 -9.82 1.68 -3.14
C ARG A 33 -11.03 2.29 -3.82
N GLN A 34 -12.15 1.57 -3.82
CA GLN A 34 -13.39 2.02 -4.45
C GLN A 34 -13.94 3.29 -3.78
N ALA A 35 -13.95 3.34 -2.45
CA ALA A 35 -14.44 4.50 -1.70
C ALA A 35 -13.63 5.79 -1.94
N ARG A 36 -12.38 5.66 -2.40
CA ARG A 36 -11.46 6.79 -2.63
C ARG A 36 -11.09 7.00 -4.11
N GLY A 37 -11.68 6.24 -5.03
CA GLY A 37 -11.38 6.34 -6.46
C GLY A 37 -9.93 5.98 -6.81
N ILE A 38 -9.27 5.14 -6.01
CA ILE A 38 -7.87 4.74 -6.25
C ILE A 38 -7.84 3.72 -7.41
N PRO A 39 -6.89 3.84 -8.36
CA PRO A 39 -6.74 2.86 -9.44
C PRO A 39 -6.52 1.43 -8.94
N GLU A 40 -6.97 0.43 -9.69
CA GLU A 40 -6.72 -0.99 -9.37
C GLU A 40 -5.22 -1.30 -9.36
N ASP A 41 -4.47 -0.70 -10.29
CA ASP A 41 -3.02 -0.82 -10.34
C ASP A 41 -2.37 -0.34 -9.05
N ASN A 42 -2.99 0.55 -8.28
CA ASN A 42 -2.42 1.06 -7.04
C ASN A 42 -2.56 0.11 -5.84
N LEU A 43 -3.14 -1.09 -6.03
CA LEU A 43 -3.14 -2.15 -5.02
C LEU A 43 -1.85 -2.97 -5.08
N ILE A 44 -1.24 -3.14 -3.90
CA ILE A 44 -0.06 -3.95 -3.71
C ILE A 44 -0.39 -5.03 -2.69
N GLY A 45 -0.32 -6.29 -3.12
CA GLY A 45 -0.41 -7.44 -2.23
C GLY A 45 0.97 -7.98 -1.89
N LEU A 46 1.31 -8.00 -0.60
CA LEU A 46 2.54 -8.64 -0.12
C LEU A 46 2.21 -9.80 0.81
N GLN A 47 3.00 -10.87 0.74
CA GLN A 47 2.89 -11.97 1.69
C GLN A 47 3.58 -11.56 3.00
N MET A 48 2.79 -11.18 4.00
CA MET A 48 3.27 -10.63 5.27
C MET A 48 2.84 -11.54 6.44
N PRO A 49 3.53 -11.51 7.59
CA PRO A 49 3.08 -12.22 8.78
C PRO A 49 1.66 -11.82 9.19
N VAL A 50 0.90 -12.78 9.72
CA VAL A 50 -0.48 -12.57 10.23
C VAL A 50 -0.48 -12.19 11.72
N ALA A 51 0.67 -12.28 12.38
CA ALA A 51 0.84 -11.85 13.76
C ALA A 51 0.69 -10.33 13.89
N GLN A 52 0.15 -9.88 15.03
CA GLN A 52 0.00 -8.46 15.34
C GLN A 52 1.35 -7.75 15.47
N ASP A 53 2.33 -8.45 16.05
CA ASP A 53 3.70 -7.97 16.21
C ASP A 53 4.64 -8.71 15.26
N ILE A 54 5.69 -8.00 14.84
CA ILE A 54 6.68 -8.50 13.89
C ILE A 54 8.07 -8.04 14.30
N SER A 55 9.07 -8.89 14.12
CA SER A 55 10.46 -8.50 14.34
C SER A 55 10.90 -7.43 13.32
N ARG A 56 11.93 -6.66 13.65
CA ARG A 56 12.49 -5.67 12.70
C ARG A 56 13.00 -6.35 11.43
N ASP A 57 13.61 -7.52 11.56
CA ASP A 57 14.16 -8.29 10.43
C ASP A 57 13.06 -8.80 9.52
N ASP A 58 11.97 -9.34 10.09
CA ASP A 58 10.80 -9.77 9.32
C ASP A 58 10.12 -8.59 8.63
N TYR A 59 10.00 -7.43 9.28
CA TYR A 59 9.48 -6.22 8.62
C TYR A 59 10.33 -5.85 7.40
N ILE A 60 11.66 -5.85 7.53
CA ILE A 60 12.56 -5.51 6.43
C ILE A 60 12.40 -6.53 5.29
N ALA A 61 12.43 -7.82 5.61
CA ALA A 61 12.40 -8.90 4.64
C ALA A 61 11.04 -9.07 3.94
N LYS A 62 9.93 -8.91 4.67
CA LYS A 62 8.57 -9.25 4.19
C LYS A 62 7.73 -8.03 3.80
N ILE A 63 8.09 -6.83 4.24
CA ILE A 63 7.33 -5.60 3.94
C ILE A 63 8.20 -4.58 3.22
N GLN A 64 9.26 -4.09 3.86
CA GLN A 64 10.06 -2.97 3.35
C GLN A 64 10.73 -3.27 2.01
N ASN A 65 11.45 -4.39 1.92
CA ASN A 65 12.19 -4.76 0.72
C ASN A 65 11.26 -5.15 -0.44
N PRO A 66 10.22 -5.98 -0.24
CA PRO A 66 9.27 -6.27 -1.31
C PRO A 66 8.51 -5.03 -1.79
N LEU A 67 8.11 -4.13 -0.88
CA LEU A 67 7.44 -2.87 -1.27
C LEU A 67 8.37 -1.98 -2.09
N ARG A 68 9.64 -1.86 -1.69
CA ARG A 68 10.67 -1.14 -2.47
C ARG A 68 10.85 -1.73 -3.86
N ALA A 69 10.93 -3.05 -3.96
CA ALA A 69 11.06 -3.75 -5.24
C ALA A 69 9.84 -3.50 -6.14
N GLU A 70 8.63 -3.44 -5.57
CA GLU A 70 7.43 -3.12 -6.33
C GLU A 70 7.45 -1.68 -6.86
N PHE A 71 7.91 -0.73 -6.05
CA PHE A 71 8.04 0.67 -6.46
C PHE A 71 9.12 0.85 -7.53
N ASP A 72 10.24 0.12 -7.43
CA ASP A 72 11.27 0.08 -8.47
C ASP A 72 10.72 -0.50 -9.77
N LYS A 73 10.07 -1.67 -9.70
CA LYS A 73 9.46 -2.36 -10.86
C LYS A 73 8.48 -1.47 -11.62
N ARG A 74 7.74 -0.63 -10.90
CA ARG A 74 6.74 0.29 -11.44
C ARG A 74 7.30 1.67 -11.78
N SER A 75 8.57 1.92 -11.47
CA SER A 75 9.21 3.23 -11.62
C SER A 75 8.44 4.36 -10.93
N TRP A 76 7.82 4.07 -9.78
CA TRP A 76 7.01 5.04 -9.01
C TRP A 76 7.85 6.04 -8.22
N TRP A 77 9.14 5.81 -8.12
CA TRP A 77 10.05 6.70 -7.42
C TRP A 77 11.44 6.71 -8.02
N THR A 78 12.24 7.66 -7.55
CA THR A 78 13.69 7.66 -7.74
C THR A 78 14.32 7.55 -6.36
N ARG A 79 15.24 6.60 -6.19
CA ARG A 79 16.04 6.53 -4.97
C ARG A 79 17.08 7.65 -5.00
N GLY A 80 17.15 8.44 -3.93
CA GLY A 80 18.30 9.32 -3.70
C GLY A 80 19.58 8.49 -3.61
N LYS A 81 20.69 9.06 -4.10
CA LYS A 81 22.03 8.48 -3.94
C LYS A 81 22.46 8.50 -2.48
#